data_AF-A0AAD7VB41-F1
#
_entry.id   AF-A0AAD7VB41-F1
#
_cell.length_a   1.000
_cell.length_b   1.000
_cell.length_c   1.000
_cell.angle_alpha   90.00
_cell.angle_beta   90.00
_cell.angle_gamma   90.00
#
_symmetry.space_group_name_H-M   'P 1'
#
loop_
_entity.id
_entity.type
_entity.pdbx_description
1 polymer ?
#
loop_
_entity_poly.entity_id
_entity_poly.type
_entity_poly.pdbx_seq_one_letter_code
_entity_poly.pdbx_strand_id
1 'polypeptide(L)'
;MLNSHTQAPLQRCSPELMLQIVLSLDLKDLIALALTCRQLADFILHNDLVFKRLLQRDYGITYKRPDQVQSWIDFYKSLHQQPNASLTCCRHISDVSNEPAETKRVLYRAIRDNSFKCDVCNTENAGFLDMLQTDTTACISCVKTPANQLSVVLECSTGNMYCVKCKDDELHKLGTTESNPNEQYKVKTVMDHMNGAESIDNRRKAEHLLYIQELRREDMTLKHYLVEKNWGRTWMVFRTREGTPLPGRITNQKLARSNGSLNPNIRLPVDKFRPAPDTNADIVSEKLWSYLQKAYGLQGRAFSEDDLQYPEYTRLRAYIEHFKSSPLAYP
;
A
#
# COMPACT_ATOMS: atom_id res chain seq x y z
N MET A 1 2.68 -1.77 59.24
CA MET A 1 1.72 -2.31 58.26
C MET A 1 0.59 -1.29 58.13
N LEU A 2 0.59 -0.50 57.06
CA LEU A 2 -0.45 0.50 56.80
C LEU A 2 -1.58 -0.19 56.02
N ASN A 3 -2.81 -0.04 56.53
CA ASN A 3 -4.03 -0.67 56.06
C ASN A 3 -4.29 -0.43 54.56
N SER A 4 -4.53 -1.52 53.82
CA SER A 4 -4.81 -1.58 52.38
C SER A 4 -6.26 -1.23 51.99
N HIS A 5 -7.05 -0.61 52.88
CA HIS A 5 -8.51 -0.49 52.68
C HIS A 5 -9.06 0.91 52.34
N THR A 6 -8.23 1.91 52.03
CA THR A 6 -8.71 3.27 51.69
C THR A 6 -8.11 3.85 50.40
N GLN A 7 -7.82 3.02 49.39
CA GLN A 7 -7.60 3.56 48.04
C GLN A 7 -8.95 4.03 47.45
N ALA A 8 -8.95 5.23 46.87
CA ALA A 8 -10.09 5.84 46.19
C ALA A 8 -10.56 4.94 45.02
N PRO A 9 -11.85 4.99 44.62
CA PRO A 9 -12.41 4.06 43.63
C PRO A 9 -11.63 4.03 42.31
N LEU A 10 -11.15 5.19 41.86
CA LEU A 10 -10.39 5.34 40.63
C LEU A 10 -9.01 4.66 40.69
N GLN A 11 -8.37 4.61 41.86
CA GLN A 11 -7.05 3.98 42.05
C GLN A 11 -7.10 2.44 41.96
N ARG A 12 -8.31 1.86 42.00
CA ARG A 12 -8.56 0.42 41.85
C ARG A 12 -8.91 0.01 40.43
N CYS A 13 -9.06 0.97 39.50
CA CYS A 13 -9.31 0.66 38.10
C CYS A 13 -8.11 -0.09 37.50
N SER A 14 -8.38 -0.97 36.54
CA SER A 14 -7.31 -1.61 35.79
C SER A 14 -6.53 -0.57 34.98
N PRO A 15 -5.25 -0.84 34.64
CA PRO A 15 -4.45 0.04 33.80
C PRO A 15 -5.13 0.39 32.45
N GLU A 16 -5.88 -0.55 31.88
CA GLU A 16 -6.60 -0.36 30.62
C GLU A 16 -7.76 0.62 30.78
N LEU A 17 -8.57 0.46 31.83
CA LEU A 17 -9.66 1.38 32.14
C LEU A 17 -9.11 2.78 32.46
N MET A 18 -8.02 2.85 33.22
CA MET A 18 -7.34 4.10 33.52
C MET A 18 -6.84 4.79 32.24
N LEU A 19 -6.25 4.03 31.31
CA LEU A 19 -5.82 4.56 30.01
C LEU A 19 -7.00 5.12 29.22
N GLN A 20 -8.15 4.43 29.17
CA GLN A 20 -9.34 4.94 28.48
C GLN A 20 -9.88 6.23 29.10
N ILE A 21 -9.88 6.32 30.43
CA ILE A 21 -10.27 7.55 31.14
C ILE A 21 -9.32 8.69 30.76
N VAL A 22 -8.00 8.46 30.86
CA VAL A 22 -6.98 9.46 30.52
C VAL A 22 -7.09 9.91 29.06
N LEU A 23 -7.37 9.00 28.13
CA LEU A 23 -7.54 9.32 26.71
C LEU A 23 -8.85 10.06 26.39
N SER A 24 -9.77 10.16 27.35
CA SER A 24 -10.99 10.94 27.23
C SER A 24 -10.84 12.38 27.75
N LEU A 25 -9.73 12.68 28.42
CA LEU A 25 -9.46 14.00 29.01
C LEU A 25 -8.69 14.91 28.06
N ASP A 26 -8.92 16.22 28.17
CA ASP A 26 -8.04 17.20 27.55
C ASP A 26 -6.72 17.31 28.33
N LEU A 27 -5.75 18.06 27.79
CA LEU A 27 -4.44 18.18 28.43
C LEU A 27 -4.51 18.86 29.81
N LYS A 28 -5.44 19.80 30.01
CA LYS A 28 -5.58 20.54 31.27
C LYS A 28 -6.09 19.63 32.37
N ASP A 29 -7.14 18.87 32.08
CA ASP A 29 -7.74 17.90 32.98
C ASP A 29 -6.81 16.72 33.26
N LEU A 30 -6.01 16.31 32.27
CA LEU A 30 -4.98 15.28 32.44
C LEU A 30 -3.89 15.72 33.43
N ILE A 31 -3.43 16.97 33.34
CA ILE A 31 -2.48 17.53 34.31
C ILE A 31 -3.12 17.66 35.69
N ALA A 32 -4.37 18.15 35.77
CA ALA A 32 -5.10 18.22 37.03
C ALA A 32 -5.24 16.85 37.69
N LEU A 33 -5.57 15.81 36.91
CA LEU A 33 -5.66 14.43 37.37
C LEU A 33 -4.31 13.92 37.88
N ALA A 34 -3.21 14.19 37.16
CA ALA A 34 -1.87 13.80 37.59
C ALA A 34 -1.47 14.46 38.92
N LEU A 35 -1.93 15.68 39.19
CA LEU A 35 -1.64 16.40 40.44
C LEU A 35 -2.44 15.90 41.65
N THR A 36 -3.46 15.06 41.45
CA THR A 36 -4.33 14.59 42.56
C THR A 36 -3.63 13.62 43.51
N CYS A 37 -2.84 12.66 43.00
CA CYS A 37 -2.07 11.75 43.83
C CYS A 37 -0.89 11.12 43.07
N ARG A 38 0.09 10.61 43.83
CA ARG A 38 1.32 10.01 43.28
C ARG A 38 1.05 8.85 42.33
N GLN A 39 0.10 7.97 42.63
CA GLN A 39 -0.19 6.81 41.77
C GLN A 39 -0.71 7.25 40.38
N LEU A 40 -1.52 8.31 40.33
CA LEU A 40 -2.02 8.86 39.07
C LEU A 40 -0.94 9.65 38.34
N ALA A 41 -0.10 10.40 39.07
CA ALA A 41 1.08 11.04 38.52
C ALA A 41 2.03 10.02 37.86
N ASP A 42 2.32 8.92 38.55
CA ASP A 42 3.18 7.85 38.07
C ASP A 42 2.58 7.19 36.82
N PHE A 43 1.27 6.88 36.83
CA PHE A 43 0.59 6.32 35.67
C PHE A 43 0.58 7.27 34.48
N ILE A 44 0.34 8.57 34.66
CA ILE A 44 0.20 9.51 33.55
C ILE A 44 1.56 9.93 33.00
N LEU A 45 2.50 10.31 33.87
CA LEU A 45 3.76 10.95 33.47
C LEU A 45 4.89 9.96 33.15
N HIS A 46 4.85 8.75 33.71
CA HIS A 46 5.92 7.76 33.53
C HIS A 46 5.49 6.57 32.66
N ASN A 47 4.22 6.49 32.26
CA ASN A 47 3.77 5.49 31.30
C ASN A 47 3.84 6.03 29.87
N ASP A 48 4.85 5.58 29.14
CA ASP A 48 5.08 5.95 27.74
C ASP A 48 3.87 5.67 26.82
N LEU A 49 3.03 4.67 27.16
CA LEU A 49 1.84 4.35 26.37
C LEU A 49 0.80 5.47 26.42
N VAL A 50 0.71 6.22 27.52
CA VAL A 50 -0.24 7.34 27.65
C VAL A 50 0.06 8.39 26.58
N PHE A 51 1.29 8.89 26.55
CA PHE A 51 1.66 9.94 25.60
C PHE A 51 1.79 9.44 24.16
N LYS A 52 2.15 8.16 23.94
CA LYS A 52 2.04 7.54 22.61
C LYS A 52 0.60 7.58 22.09
N ARG A 53 -0.39 7.25 22.93
CA ARG A 53 -1.81 7.24 22.54
C ARG A 53 -2.38 8.66 22.43
N LEU A 54 -1.94 9.60 23.25
CA LEU A 54 -2.30 11.02 23.11
C LEU A 54 -1.75 11.62 21.82
N LEU A 55 -0.50 11.29 21.43
CA LEU A 55 0.05 11.69 20.13
C LEU A 55 -0.77 11.15 18.95
N GLN A 56 -1.19 9.89 19.04
CA GLN A 56 -2.06 9.29 18.04
C GLN A 56 -3.42 9.99 18.00
N ARG A 57 -4.02 10.32 19.15
CA ARG A 57 -5.34 10.97 19.23
C ARG A 57 -5.30 12.41 18.72
N ASP A 58 -4.35 13.20 19.22
CA ASP A 58 -4.33 14.66 19.01
C ASP A 58 -3.65 15.05 17.69
N TYR A 59 -2.65 14.27 17.26
CA TYR A 59 -1.84 14.60 16.07
C TYR A 59 -1.85 13.49 15.00
N GLY A 60 -2.43 12.31 15.25
CA GLY A 60 -2.41 11.20 14.30
C GLY A 60 -1.03 10.56 14.10
N ILE A 61 -0.10 10.74 15.05
CA ILE A 61 1.28 10.26 14.93
C ILE A 61 1.45 8.92 15.67
N THR A 62 1.93 7.90 14.96
CA THR A 62 2.17 6.55 15.52
C THR A 62 3.64 6.13 15.47
N TYR A 63 4.51 6.96 14.91
CA TYR A 63 5.93 6.69 14.72
C TYR A 63 6.80 7.55 15.65
N LYS A 64 7.97 7.02 15.99
CA LYS A 64 9.01 7.69 16.75
C LYS A 64 10.34 6.99 16.47
N ARG A 65 11.42 7.75 16.48
CA ARG A 65 12.79 7.27 16.38
C ARG A 65 13.15 6.43 17.63
N PRO A 66 13.56 5.15 17.49
CA PRO A 66 13.78 4.26 18.63
C PRO A 66 15.08 4.55 19.40
N ASP A 67 16.07 5.14 18.75
CA ASP A 67 17.41 5.42 19.29
C ASP A 67 17.53 6.81 19.94
N GLN A 68 16.46 7.61 19.96
CA GLN A 68 16.45 8.88 20.70
C GLN A 68 16.06 8.67 22.16
N VAL A 69 16.81 9.31 23.05
CA VAL A 69 16.51 9.45 24.49
C VAL A 69 15.21 10.25 24.73
N GLN A 70 14.72 10.97 23.72
CA GLN A 70 13.47 11.72 23.82
C GLN A 70 12.32 10.77 24.21
N SER A 71 11.62 11.05 25.31
CA SER A 71 10.46 10.28 25.73
C SER A 71 9.22 10.60 24.87
N TRP A 72 8.16 9.79 24.93
CA TRP A 72 6.91 10.13 24.21
C TRP A 72 6.26 11.41 24.76
N ILE A 73 6.42 11.69 26.06
CA ILE A 73 5.94 12.93 26.68
C ILE A 73 6.70 14.16 26.15
N ASP A 74 8.02 14.07 25.96
CA ASP A 74 8.80 15.18 25.40
C ASP A 74 8.46 15.43 23.93
N PHE A 75 8.16 14.38 23.18
CA PHE A 75 7.69 14.52 21.80
C PHE A 75 6.29 15.16 21.74
N TYR A 76 5.38 14.75 22.62
CA TYR A 76 4.07 15.40 22.72
C TYR A 76 4.20 16.90 23.04
N LYS A 77 5.05 17.25 24.02
CA LYS A 77 5.32 18.64 24.40
C LYS A 77 5.88 19.45 23.24
N SER A 78 6.83 18.89 22.47
CA SER A 78 7.45 19.63 21.36
C SER A 78 6.46 19.95 20.24
N LEU A 79 5.51 19.04 19.96
CA LEU A 79 4.43 19.32 19.01
C LEU A 79 3.40 20.30 19.57
N HIS A 80 3.03 20.17 20.84
CA HIS A 80 2.04 21.06 21.47
C HIS A 80 2.48 22.53 21.53
N GLN A 81 3.78 22.76 21.63
CA GLN A 81 4.37 24.11 21.62
C GLN A 81 4.48 24.71 20.22
N GLN A 82 4.27 23.94 19.15
CA GLN A 82 4.37 24.40 17.77
C GLN A 82 2.98 24.67 17.16
N PRO A 83 2.65 25.91 16.79
CA PRO A 83 1.34 26.24 16.21
C PRO A 83 1.08 25.56 14.84
N ASN A 84 2.13 25.09 14.17
CA ASN A 84 2.08 24.40 12.88
C ASN A 84 2.61 22.96 12.94
N ALA A 85 2.34 22.24 14.03
CA ALA A 85 2.84 20.88 14.27
C ALA A 85 2.59 19.89 13.10
N SER A 86 1.49 20.05 12.36
CA SER A 86 1.14 19.22 11.19
C SER A 86 2.03 19.46 9.96
N LEU A 87 2.65 20.64 9.85
CA LEU A 87 3.61 20.98 8.80
C LEU A 87 5.04 20.58 9.18
N THR A 88 5.33 20.43 10.48
CA THR A 88 6.64 20.00 10.96
C THR A 88 6.73 18.48 11.13
N CYS A 89 5.59 17.80 11.29
CA CYS A 89 5.52 16.35 11.45
C CYS A 89 4.23 15.79 10.80
N CYS A 90 4.39 15.11 9.67
CA CYS A 90 3.29 14.60 8.87
C CYS A 90 2.56 13.43 9.54
N ARG A 91 1.28 13.58 9.88
CA ARG A 91 0.47 12.47 10.39
C ARG A 91 0.28 11.32 9.39
N HIS A 92 0.26 11.61 8.09
CA HIS A 92 -0.10 10.62 7.06
C HIS A 92 1.01 9.58 6.81
N ILE A 93 2.26 9.88 7.19
CA ILE A 93 3.34 8.88 7.12
C ILE A 93 3.21 7.81 8.22
N SER A 94 2.37 8.03 9.24
CA SER A 94 1.99 7.01 10.22
C SER A 94 1.36 5.78 9.57
N ASP A 95 0.66 5.96 8.46
CA ASP A 95 -0.04 4.89 7.74
C ASP A 95 0.90 4.13 6.78
N VAL A 96 2.09 4.66 6.50
CA VAL A 96 3.09 4.02 5.65
C VAL A 96 3.83 2.95 6.47
N SER A 97 3.94 1.73 5.93
CA SER A 97 4.75 0.67 6.56
C SER A 97 6.23 1.07 6.63
N ASN A 98 6.93 0.74 7.72
CA ASN A 98 8.40 0.86 7.78
C ASN A 98 9.11 -0.02 6.76
N GLU A 99 8.46 -1.14 6.42
CA GLU A 99 8.92 -2.13 5.45
C GLU A 99 7.87 -2.17 4.33
N PRO A 100 7.99 -1.32 3.29
CA PRO A 100 7.10 -1.35 2.14
C PRO A 100 7.09 -2.73 1.50
N ALA A 101 5.94 -3.13 0.95
CA ALA A 101 5.80 -4.41 0.25
C ALA A 101 6.81 -4.53 -0.91
N GLU A 102 7.29 -5.74 -1.17
CA GLU A 102 8.25 -5.98 -2.25
C GLU A 102 7.69 -5.57 -3.62
N THR A 103 6.37 -5.66 -3.83
CA THR A 103 5.72 -5.19 -5.07
C THR A 103 5.97 -3.70 -5.30
N LYS A 104 5.92 -2.86 -4.26
CA LYS A 104 6.29 -1.43 -4.33
C LYS A 104 7.74 -1.23 -4.74
N ARG A 105 8.65 -2.05 -4.20
CA ARG A 105 10.08 -1.99 -4.52
C ARG A 105 10.34 -2.32 -5.99
N VAL A 106 9.69 -3.37 -6.49
CA VAL A 106 9.74 -3.78 -7.89
C VAL A 106 9.22 -2.65 -8.79
N LEU A 107 8.06 -2.06 -8.46
CA LEU A 107 7.48 -0.96 -9.23
C LEU A 107 8.33 0.30 -9.21
N TYR A 108 8.84 0.71 -8.05
CA TYR A 108 9.72 1.87 -7.91
C TYR A 108 10.94 1.76 -8.83
N ARG A 109 11.60 0.60 -8.86
CA ARG A 109 12.73 0.35 -9.76
C ARG A 109 12.31 0.34 -11.22
N ALA A 110 11.21 -0.35 -11.54
CA ALA A 110 10.71 -0.45 -12.91
C ALA A 110 10.43 0.93 -13.51
N ILE A 111 9.78 1.82 -12.76
CA ILE A 111 9.40 3.18 -13.20
C ILE A 111 10.62 4.10 -13.27
N ARG A 112 11.62 3.90 -12.41
CA ARG A 112 12.87 4.66 -12.49
C ARG A 112 13.62 4.39 -13.79
N ASP A 113 13.58 3.13 -14.24
CA ASP A 113 14.35 2.69 -15.41
C ASP A 113 13.52 2.73 -16.71
N ASN A 114 12.18 2.85 -16.63
CA ASN A 114 11.27 2.83 -17.77
C ASN A 114 10.09 3.80 -17.59
N SER A 115 9.54 4.28 -18.69
CA SER A 115 8.34 5.13 -18.67
C SER A 115 7.06 4.30 -18.85
N PHE A 116 6.14 4.41 -17.89
CA PHE A 116 4.81 3.79 -17.96
C PHE A 116 3.71 4.84 -17.94
N LYS A 117 2.52 4.50 -18.44
CA LYS A 117 1.35 5.36 -18.32
C LYS A 117 0.82 5.37 -16.89
N CYS A 118 0.24 6.51 -16.50
CA CYS A 118 -0.44 6.69 -15.23
C CYS A 118 -1.65 5.75 -15.13
N ASP A 119 -1.77 5.01 -14.04
CA ASP A 119 -2.90 4.08 -13.83
C ASP A 119 -4.24 4.78 -13.65
N VAL A 120 -4.23 6.07 -13.32
CA VAL A 120 -5.43 6.85 -13.04
C VAL A 120 -6.01 7.45 -14.32
N CYS A 121 -5.19 8.12 -15.14
CA CYS A 121 -5.65 8.80 -16.35
C CYS A 121 -5.31 8.08 -17.65
N ASN A 122 -4.36 7.15 -17.65
CA ASN A 122 -3.83 6.46 -18.84
C ASN A 122 -3.29 7.36 -19.96
N THR A 123 -3.12 8.67 -19.73
CA THR A 123 -2.66 9.64 -20.75
C THR A 123 -1.20 10.04 -20.56
N GLU A 124 -0.86 10.54 -19.37
CA GLU A 124 0.48 11.00 -19.00
C GLU A 124 1.35 9.85 -18.49
N ASN A 125 2.66 10.08 -18.42
CA ASN A 125 3.58 9.12 -17.84
C ASN A 125 3.51 9.18 -16.31
N ALA A 126 3.52 8.03 -15.65
CA ALA A 126 3.59 7.92 -14.22
C ALA A 126 4.97 8.39 -13.72
N GLY A 127 4.98 9.21 -12.68
CA GLY A 127 6.20 9.65 -11.99
C GLY A 127 6.18 9.38 -10.49
N PHE A 128 5.01 8.99 -9.96
CA PHE A 128 4.78 8.81 -8.54
C PHE A 128 4.19 7.43 -8.25
N LEU A 129 4.59 6.84 -7.13
CA LEU A 129 4.05 5.59 -6.59
C LEU A 129 3.30 5.85 -5.28
N ASP A 130 2.08 5.32 -5.13
CA ASP A 130 1.35 5.35 -3.86
C ASP A 130 2.07 4.51 -2.81
N MET A 131 2.33 5.10 -1.64
CA MET A 131 3.04 4.46 -0.54
C MET A 131 2.13 3.88 0.54
N LEU A 132 0.82 4.06 0.44
CA LEU A 132 -0.14 3.45 1.36
C LEU A 132 -0.56 2.05 0.90
N GLN A 133 -1.81 1.92 0.44
CA GLN A 133 -2.48 0.63 0.35
C GLN A 133 -2.44 0.03 -1.05
N THR A 134 -2.23 0.85 -2.08
CA THR A 134 -2.33 0.41 -3.46
C THR A 134 -1.00 0.48 -4.16
N ASP A 135 -0.78 -0.41 -5.12
CA ASP A 135 0.40 -0.39 -5.99
C ASP A 135 0.17 0.50 -7.23
N THR A 136 -0.60 1.57 -7.01
CA THR A 136 -1.00 2.54 -8.03
C THR A 136 0.13 3.51 -8.32
N THR A 137 0.32 3.79 -9.60
CA THR A 137 1.30 4.75 -10.10
C THR A 137 0.56 5.90 -10.78
N ALA A 138 0.98 7.12 -10.48
CA ALA A 138 0.28 8.33 -10.89
C ALA A 138 1.21 9.33 -11.58
N CYS A 139 0.67 10.11 -12.51
CA CYS A 139 1.30 11.34 -12.98
C CYS A 139 1.07 12.47 -11.96
N ILE A 140 1.83 13.56 -12.07
CA ILE A 140 1.71 14.71 -11.17
C ILE A 140 0.29 15.30 -11.15
N SER A 141 -0.37 15.36 -12.31
CA SER A 141 -1.71 15.88 -12.46
C SER A 141 -2.71 15.07 -11.63
N CYS A 142 -2.63 13.74 -11.69
CA CYS A 142 -3.48 12.84 -10.90
C CYS A 142 -3.12 12.85 -9.41
N VAL A 143 -1.85 13.03 -9.04
CA VAL A 143 -1.43 13.16 -7.63
C VAL A 143 -2.07 14.38 -6.96
N LYS A 144 -2.16 15.50 -7.69
CA LYS A 144 -2.76 16.74 -7.19
C LYS A 144 -4.28 16.73 -7.16
N THR A 145 -4.93 15.78 -7.82
CA THR A 145 -6.40 15.69 -7.87
C THR A 145 -6.94 15.04 -6.59
N PRO A 146 -7.73 15.76 -5.76
CA PRO A 146 -8.22 15.22 -4.47
C PRO A 146 -9.10 13.97 -4.60
N ALA A 147 -9.80 13.82 -5.74
CA ALA A 147 -10.68 12.68 -6.00
C ALA A 147 -9.95 11.32 -6.01
N ASN A 148 -8.63 11.31 -6.23
CA ASN A 148 -7.85 10.07 -6.34
C ASN A 148 -7.43 9.48 -4.98
N GLN A 149 -7.79 10.13 -3.87
CA GLN A 149 -7.58 9.67 -2.49
C GLN A 149 -6.14 9.34 -2.07
N LEU A 150 -5.14 9.69 -2.89
CA LEU A 150 -3.72 9.56 -2.58
C LEU A 150 -3.37 10.42 -1.35
N SER A 151 -2.36 10.01 -0.58
CA SER A 151 -1.96 10.72 0.64
C SER A 151 -0.45 10.88 0.77
N VAL A 152 0.31 9.80 0.62
CA VAL A 152 1.77 9.78 0.64
C VAL A 152 2.25 9.08 -0.62
N VAL A 153 3.07 9.79 -1.39
CA VAL A 153 3.59 9.31 -2.68
C VAL A 153 5.11 9.37 -2.71
N LEU A 154 5.72 8.45 -3.44
CA LEU A 154 7.14 8.42 -3.74
C LEU A 154 7.38 8.85 -5.18
N GLU A 155 8.15 9.92 -5.38
CA GLU A 155 8.62 10.32 -6.70
C GLU A 155 9.72 9.38 -7.18
N CYS A 156 9.47 8.64 -8.25
CA CYS A 156 10.34 7.53 -8.65
C CYS A 156 11.69 7.99 -9.24
N SER A 157 11.75 9.21 -9.79
CA SER A 157 12.97 9.78 -10.38
C SER A 157 13.96 10.28 -9.33
N THR A 158 13.47 10.89 -8.25
CA THR A 158 14.32 11.51 -7.22
C THR A 158 14.44 10.67 -5.95
N GLY A 159 13.53 9.74 -5.72
CA GLY A 159 13.42 9.02 -4.45
C GLY A 159 12.86 9.88 -3.31
N ASN A 160 12.30 11.06 -3.61
CA ASN A 160 11.69 11.92 -2.60
C ASN A 160 10.27 11.47 -2.27
N MET A 161 9.93 11.45 -0.99
CA MET A 161 8.56 11.22 -0.52
C MET A 161 7.83 12.54 -0.31
N TYR A 162 6.56 12.58 -0.68
CA TYR A 162 5.69 13.74 -0.51
C TYR A 162 4.37 13.33 0.14
N CYS A 163 3.84 14.20 0.98
CA CYS A 163 2.46 14.15 1.43
C CYS A 163 1.62 15.16 0.64
N VAL A 164 0.48 14.71 0.10
CA VAL A 164 -0.46 15.56 -0.64
C VAL A 164 -1.56 16.15 0.25
N LYS A 165 -1.61 15.76 1.52
CA LYS A 165 -2.66 16.16 2.49
C LYS A 165 -2.17 17.07 3.61
N CYS A 166 -0.87 17.31 3.73
CA CYS A 166 -0.30 18.18 4.77
C CYS A 166 -0.33 19.67 4.41
N LYS A 167 -0.27 19.99 3.12
CA LYS A 167 -0.37 21.34 2.60
C LYS A 167 -1.38 21.34 1.46
N ASP A 168 -2.36 22.21 1.54
CA ASP A 168 -3.37 22.33 0.50
C ASP A 168 -2.72 22.77 -0.82
N ASP A 169 -3.12 22.14 -1.92
CA ASP A 169 -2.69 22.40 -3.31
C ASP A 169 -1.19 22.22 -3.64
N GLU A 170 -0.37 21.78 -2.68
CA GLU A 170 1.07 21.58 -2.87
C GLU A 170 1.58 20.22 -2.35
N LEU A 171 2.63 19.71 -3.01
CA LEU A 171 3.34 18.53 -2.53
C LEU A 171 4.23 18.90 -1.34
N HIS A 172 3.84 18.49 -0.14
CA HIS A 172 4.66 18.67 1.05
C HIS A 172 5.76 17.61 1.11
N LYS A 173 7.01 18.00 0.85
CA LYS A 173 8.17 17.09 0.89
C LYS A 173 8.43 16.61 2.32
N LEU A 174 8.54 15.30 2.49
CA LEU A 174 8.75 14.65 3.79
C LEU A 174 10.24 14.37 4.04
N GLY A 175 10.62 14.35 5.32
CA GLY A 175 11.97 13.97 5.75
C GLY A 175 13.05 14.97 5.34
N THR A 176 12.70 16.25 5.20
CA THR A 176 13.66 17.32 4.94
C THR A 176 14.49 17.61 6.19
N THR A 177 15.59 18.36 6.02
CA THR A 177 16.41 18.81 7.16
C THR A 177 15.65 19.72 8.14
N GLU A 178 14.55 20.32 7.68
CA GLU A 178 13.68 21.20 8.46
C GLU A 178 12.54 20.45 9.16
N SER A 179 12.28 19.20 8.77
CA SER A 179 11.19 18.41 9.37
C SER A 179 11.59 17.79 10.71
N ASN A 180 10.61 17.28 11.45
CA ASN A 180 10.85 16.68 12.76
C ASN A 180 11.82 15.48 12.66
N PRO A 181 12.79 15.32 13.58
CA PRO A 181 13.73 14.19 13.56
C PRO A 181 13.07 12.80 13.52
N ASN A 182 11.87 12.64 14.11
CA ASN A 182 11.11 11.40 14.05
C ASN A 182 10.57 11.12 12.63
N GLU A 183 10.17 12.16 11.90
CA GLU A 183 9.74 12.04 10.51
C GLU A 183 10.93 11.74 9.60
N GLN A 184 12.04 12.46 9.77
CA GLN A 184 13.28 12.20 9.04
C GLN A 184 13.71 10.74 9.19
N TYR A 185 13.69 10.22 10.42
CA TYR A 185 13.99 8.82 10.68
C TYR A 185 13.01 7.88 9.97
N LYS A 186 11.70 8.12 10.09
CA LYS A 186 10.67 7.31 9.45
C LYS A 186 10.83 7.26 7.92
N VAL A 187 11.00 8.40 7.27
CA VAL A 187 11.25 8.50 5.81
C VAL A 187 12.53 7.75 5.45
N LYS A 188 13.61 7.97 6.20
CA LYS A 188 14.88 7.28 5.96
C LYS A 188 14.72 5.76 6.06
N THR A 189 14.07 5.25 7.11
CA THR A 189 13.81 3.81 7.26
C THR A 189 13.02 3.24 6.08
N VAL A 190 11.96 3.93 5.64
CA VAL A 190 11.19 3.52 4.48
C VAL A 190 12.06 3.47 3.22
N MET A 191 12.86 4.51 2.98
CA MET A 191 13.72 4.61 1.80
C MET A 191 14.90 3.63 1.83
N ASP A 192 15.48 3.34 2.99
CA ASP A 192 16.52 2.33 3.16
C ASP A 192 15.97 0.94 2.76
N HIS A 193 14.72 0.62 3.13
CA HIS A 193 14.06 -0.60 2.68
C HIS A 193 13.75 -0.59 1.18
N MET A 194 13.24 0.53 0.65
CA MET A 194 12.98 0.66 -0.79
C MET A 194 14.25 0.43 -1.63
N ASN A 195 15.37 0.99 -1.18
CA ASN A 195 16.67 0.91 -1.86
C ASN A 195 17.49 -0.34 -1.51
N GLY A 196 17.05 -1.16 -0.54
CA GLY A 196 17.78 -2.36 -0.12
C GLY A 196 18.03 -3.37 -1.25
N ALA A 197 18.81 -4.41 -1.01
CA ALA A 197 19.09 -5.45 -2.00
C ALA A 197 17.81 -6.19 -2.45
N GLU A 198 17.76 -6.62 -3.71
CA GLU A 198 16.65 -7.47 -4.19
C GLU A 198 16.72 -8.83 -3.50
N SER A 199 15.58 -9.28 -2.98
CA SER A 199 15.43 -10.65 -2.50
C SER A 199 14.43 -11.35 -3.40
N ILE A 200 14.92 -12.32 -4.19
CA ILE A 200 14.08 -13.13 -5.09
C ILE A 200 12.99 -13.85 -4.28
N ASP A 201 13.30 -14.29 -3.06
CA ASP A 201 12.33 -14.98 -2.21
C ASP A 201 11.27 -14.04 -1.65
N ASN A 202 11.62 -12.79 -1.32
CA ASN A 202 10.63 -11.79 -0.95
C ASN A 202 9.73 -11.44 -2.14
N ARG A 203 10.31 -11.34 -3.34
CA ARG A 203 9.54 -11.09 -4.57
C ARG A 203 8.57 -12.22 -4.87
N ARG A 204 9.02 -13.46 -4.74
CA ARG A 204 8.19 -14.68 -4.85
C ARG A 204 7.02 -14.64 -3.87
N LYS A 205 7.27 -14.35 -2.59
CA LYS A 205 6.23 -14.26 -1.55
C LYS A 205 5.23 -13.14 -1.84
N ALA A 206 5.71 -11.97 -2.23
CA ALA A 206 4.85 -10.83 -2.53
C ALA A 206 3.97 -11.07 -3.75
N GLU A 207 4.51 -11.63 -4.85
CA GLU A 207 3.73 -11.97 -6.04
C GLU A 207 2.77 -13.14 -5.79
N HIS A 208 3.10 -14.05 -4.87
CA HIS A 208 2.17 -15.07 -4.40
C HIS A 208 0.98 -14.46 -3.66
N LEU A 209 1.22 -13.48 -2.77
CA LEU A 209 0.16 -12.74 -2.09
C LEU A 209 -0.70 -11.94 -3.07
N LEU A 210 -0.08 -11.31 -4.07
CA LEU A 210 -0.78 -10.59 -5.14
C LEU A 210 -1.73 -11.53 -5.90
N TYR A 211 -1.27 -12.73 -6.25
CA TYR A 211 -2.13 -13.75 -6.87
C TYR A 211 -3.27 -14.22 -5.95
N ILE A 212 -3.03 -14.37 -4.65
CA ILE A 212 -4.10 -14.71 -3.70
C ILE A 212 -5.16 -13.59 -3.65
N GLN A 213 -4.72 -12.32 -3.70
CA GLN A 213 -5.63 -11.18 -3.73
C GLN A 213 -6.47 -11.16 -5.02
N GLU A 214 -5.85 -11.40 -6.18
CA GLU A 214 -6.53 -11.60 -7.46
C GLU A 214 -7.65 -12.65 -7.30
N LEU A 215 -7.36 -13.81 -6.69
CA LEU A 215 -8.37 -14.85 -6.51
C LEU A 215 -9.51 -14.46 -5.56
N ARG A 216 -9.21 -13.79 -4.43
CA ARG A 216 -10.17 -13.61 -3.32
C ARG A 216 -11.01 -12.35 -3.36
N ARG A 217 -10.57 -11.28 -4.04
CA ARG A 217 -11.04 -9.91 -3.71
C ARG A 217 -11.21 -8.97 -4.89
N GLU A 218 -11.32 -9.50 -6.09
CA GLU A 218 -11.44 -8.61 -7.23
C GLU A 218 -12.86 -8.22 -7.59
N ASP A 219 -12.99 -6.93 -7.78
CA ASP A 219 -14.11 -6.29 -8.41
C ASP A 219 -14.20 -6.75 -9.87
N MET A 220 -15.14 -7.63 -10.15
CA MET A 220 -15.39 -8.19 -11.48
C MET A 220 -15.91 -7.14 -12.48
N THR A 221 -16.25 -5.94 -12.02
CA THR A 221 -16.59 -4.82 -12.89
C THR A 221 -15.36 -4.21 -13.56
N LEU A 222 -14.17 -4.46 -13.01
CA LEU A 222 -12.92 -4.00 -13.62
C LEU A 222 -12.69 -4.66 -14.97
N LYS A 223 -11.91 -3.98 -15.79
CA LYS A 223 -11.43 -4.50 -17.06
C LYS A 223 -10.46 -5.66 -16.81
N HIS A 224 -10.50 -6.65 -17.69
CA HIS A 224 -9.62 -7.81 -17.66
C HIS A 224 -8.72 -7.88 -18.89
N TYR A 225 -7.56 -8.48 -18.68
CA TYR A 225 -6.51 -8.68 -19.67
C TYR A 225 -6.24 -10.16 -19.88
N LEU A 226 -5.73 -10.48 -21.06
CA LEU A 226 -5.35 -11.83 -21.46
C LEU A 226 -3.83 -11.99 -21.39
N VAL A 227 -3.39 -13.06 -20.74
CA VAL A 227 -1.98 -13.42 -20.59
C VAL A 227 -1.75 -14.80 -21.20
N GLU A 228 -0.76 -14.97 -22.07
CA GLU A 228 -0.45 -16.30 -22.65
C GLU A 228 -0.24 -17.34 -21.53
N LYS A 229 -0.92 -18.50 -21.66
CA LYS A 229 -0.92 -19.56 -20.65
C LYS A 229 0.49 -20.05 -20.27
N ASN A 230 1.40 -20.12 -21.24
CA ASN A 230 2.77 -20.56 -21.01
C ASN A 230 3.55 -19.57 -20.12
N TRP A 231 3.33 -18.27 -20.33
CA TRP A 231 3.93 -17.25 -19.48
C TRP A 231 3.30 -17.29 -18.09
N GLY A 232 1.97 -17.37 -18.01
CA GLY A 232 1.23 -17.51 -16.74
C GLY A 232 1.70 -18.72 -15.92
N ARG A 233 1.99 -19.86 -16.58
CA ARG A 233 2.57 -21.05 -15.94
C ARG A 233 3.99 -20.81 -15.41
N THR A 234 4.83 -20.12 -16.18
CA THR A 234 6.19 -19.76 -15.73
C THR A 234 6.12 -18.86 -14.50
N TRP A 235 5.23 -17.87 -14.51
CA TRP A 235 4.98 -17.00 -13.36
C TRP A 235 4.41 -17.77 -12.15
N MET A 236 3.49 -18.71 -12.38
CA MET A 236 2.96 -19.60 -11.34
C MET A 236 4.06 -20.41 -10.66
N VAL A 237 4.97 -20.99 -11.46
CA VAL A 237 6.11 -21.76 -10.95
C VAL A 237 7.07 -20.83 -10.18
N PHE A 238 7.36 -19.64 -10.72
CA PHE A 238 8.16 -18.62 -10.05
C PHE A 238 7.56 -18.10 -8.74
N ARG A 239 6.24 -18.06 -8.55
CA ARG A 239 5.68 -17.63 -7.26
C ARG A 239 5.51 -18.77 -6.25
N THR A 240 5.70 -20.04 -6.64
CA THR A 240 5.41 -21.21 -5.78
C THR A 240 6.58 -22.15 -5.50
N ARG A 241 7.64 -22.18 -6.31
CA ARG A 241 8.73 -23.16 -6.19
C ARG A 241 10.12 -22.55 -6.07
N GLU A 242 10.71 -22.60 -4.89
CA GLU A 242 12.06 -22.09 -4.62
C GLU A 242 13.11 -22.49 -5.68
N GLY A 243 14.06 -21.58 -5.95
CA GLY A 243 15.12 -21.78 -6.95
C GLY A 243 14.71 -21.62 -8.41
N THR A 244 13.42 -21.43 -8.71
CA THR A 244 12.97 -21.19 -10.09
C THR A 244 13.30 -19.78 -10.57
N PRO A 245 13.76 -19.61 -11.82
CA PRO A 245 14.20 -18.32 -12.35
C PRO A 245 13.04 -17.35 -12.51
N LEU A 246 13.39 -16.06 -12.54
CA LEU A 246 12.46 -14.98 -12.83
C LEU A 246 11.86 -15.16 -14.24
N PRO A 247 10.53 -15.00 -14.42
CA PRO A 247 9.92 -14.96 -15.74
C PRO A 247 10.55 -13.86 -16.61
N GLY A 248 10.68 -14.13 -17.90
CA GLY A 248 11.01 -13.10 -18.89
C GLY A 248 9.84 -12.15 -19.15
N ARG A 249 9.98 -11.31 -20.18
CA ARG A 249 8.91 -10.42 -20.64
C ARG A 249 7.62 -11.19 -20.96
N ILE A 250 6.47 -10.58 -20.72
CA ILE A 250 5.18 -11.15 -21.08
C ILE A 250 5.12 -11.27 -22.59
N THR A 251 4.88 -12.48 -23.12
CA THR A 251 4.73 -12.71 -24.56
C THR A 251 3.27 -13.04 -24.86
N ASN A 252 2.59 -12.16 -25.60
CA ASN A 252 1.22 -12.41 -26.06
C ASN A 252 1.15 -12.75 -27.56
N GLN A 253 2.29 -13.12 -28.17
CA GLN A 253 2.39 -13.35 -29.61
C GLN A 253 1.50 -14.50 -30.10
N LYS A 254 1.36 -15.58 -29.31
CA LYS A 254 0.50 -16.72 -29.68
C LYS A 254 -1.00 -16.45 -29.54
N LEU A 255 -1.36 -15.34 -28.90
CA LEU A 255 -2.74 -14.87 -28.84
C LEU A 255 -3.11 -14.06 -30.08
N ALA A 256 -2.12 -13.54 -30.80
CA ALA A 256 -2.32 -12.72 -31.98
C ALA A 256 -2.44 -13.56 -33.26
N ARG A 257 -3.22 -13.06 -34.23
CA ARG A 257 -3.15 -13.46 -35.63
C ARG A 257 -1.94 -12.79 -36.31
N SER A 258 -1.65 -13.20 -37.55
CA SER A 258 -0.60 -12.59 -38.38
C SER A 258 -0.81 -11.08 -38.63
N ASN A 259 -2.05 -10.60 -38.59
CA ASN A 259 -2.38 -9.17 -38.71
C ASN A 259 -2.30 -8.40 -37.38
N GLY A 260 -1.87 -9.03 -36.29
CA GLY A 260 -1.76 -8.43 -34.96
C GLY A 260 -3.08 -8.29 -34.18
N SER A 261 -4.23 -8.69 -34.75
CA SER A 261 -5.49 -8.76 -34.01
C SER A 261 -5.49 -9.97 -33.08
N LEU A 262 -6.35 -9.95 -32.06
CA LEU A 262 -6.56 -11.14 -31.23
C LEU A 262 -7.10 -12.28 -32.10
N ASN A 263 -6.69 -13.52 -31.83
CA ASN A 263 -7.23 -14.70 -32.48
C ASN A 263 -8.55 -15.12 -31.79
N PRO A 264 -9.72 -15.07 -32.45
CA PRO A 264 -11.00 -15.44 -31.83
C PRO A 264 -11.10 -16.94 -31.51
N ASN A 265 -10.22 -17.76 -32.09
CA ASN A 265 -10.21 -19.20 -31.89
C ASN A 265 -9.49 -19.62 -30.60
N ILE A 266 -8.86 -18.69 -29.86
CA ILE A 266 -8.25 -19.02 -28.57
C ILE A 266 -9.28 -19.56 -27.57
N ARG A 267 -8.83 -20.41 -26.66
CA ARG A 267 -9.62 -20.96 -25.57
C ARG A 267 -9.26 -20.25 -24.28
N LEU A 268 -10.28 -19.79 -23.56
CA LEU A 268 -10.15 -19.10 -22.28
C LEU A 268 -10.72 -19.97 -21.15
N PRO A 269 -10.26 -19.79 -19.90
CA PRO A 269 -10.90 -20.40 -18.75
C PRO A 269 -12.33 -19.86 -18.59
N VAL A 270 -13.24 -20.73 -18.15
CA VAL A 270 -14.65 -20.38 -17.90
C VAL A 270 -14.92 -20.11 -16.42
N ASP A 271 -14.06 -20.67 -15.55
CA ASP A 271 -14.20 -20.66 -14.09
C ASP A 271 -12.91 -20.11 -13.49
N LYS A 272 -13.03 -19.06 -12.67
CA LYS A 272 -11.89 -18.41 -12.01
C LYS A 272 -11.13 -19.33 -11.06
N PHE A 273 -11.81 -20.26 -10.40
CA PHE A 273 -11.21 -21.10 -9.36
C PHE A 273 -10.75 -22.45 -9.87
N ARG A 274 -11.22 -22.87 -11.04
CA ARG A 274 -10.88 -24.17 -11.61
C ARG A 274 -9.72 -24.07 -12.61
N PRO A 275 -8.65 -24.84 -12.43
CA PRO A 275 -7.60 -24.96 -13.43
C PRO A 275 -8.16 -25.45 -14.77
N ALA A 276 -7.90 -24.72 -15.84
CA ALA A 276 -8.26 -25.10 -17.19
C ALA A 276 -6.98 -25.38 -18.02
N PRO A 277 -6.50 -26.63 -18.07
CA PRO A 277 -5.22 -26.96 -18.72
C PRO A 277 -5.24 -26.74 -20.25
N ASP A 278 -6.41 -26.88 -20.89
CA ASP A 278 -6.57 -26.79 -22.36
C ASP A 278 -6.86 -25.36 -22.86
N THR A 279 -6.33 -24.35 -22.17
CA THR A 279 -6.54 -22.92 -22.50
C THR A 279 -5.30 -22.29 -23.11
N ASN A 280 -5.50 -21.30 -23.97
CA ASN A 280 -4.41 -20.56 -24.61
C ASN A 280 -3.97 -19.34 -23.78
N ALA A 281 -4.87 -18.79 -22.98
CA ALA A 281 -4.60 -17.64 -22.13
C ALA A 281 -5.25 -17.79 -20.75
N ASP A 282 -4.66 -17.14 -19.76
CA ASP A 282 -5.28 -16.83 -18.48
C ASP A 282 -5.94 -15.44 -18.56
N ILE A 283 -7.01 -15.26 -17.78
CA ILE A 283 -7.69 -13.98 -17.59
C ILE A 283 -7.20 -13.41 -16.26
N VAL A 284 -6.73 -12.16 -16.27
CA VAL A 284 -6.28 -11.43 -15.07
C VAL A 284 -6.95 -10.07 -15.02
N SER A 285 -7.13 -9.51 -13.82
CA SER A 285 -7.66 -8.16 -13.68
C SER A 285 -6.70 -7.10 -14.23
N GLU A 286 -7.23 -5.90 -14.46
CA GLU A 286 -6.44 -4.71 -14.75
C GLU A 286 -5.41 -4.37 -13.68
N LYS A 287 -5.70 -4.64 -12.40
CA LYS A 287 -4.78 -4.37 -11.29
C LYS A 287 -3.56 -5.27 -11.35
N LEU A 288 -3.79 -6.58 -11.46
CA LEU A 288 -2.69 -7.54 -11.60
C LEU A 288 -1.94 -7.30 -12.92
N TRP A 289 -2.66 -7.05 -14.01
CA TRP A 289 -2.05 -6.72 -15.30
C TRP A 289 -1.10 -5.52 -15.21
N SER A 290 -1.54 -4.41 -14.59
CA SER A 290 -0.72 -3.21 -14.42
C SER A 290 0.58 -3.51 -13.67
N TYR A 291 0.53 -4.31 -12.60
CA TYR A 291 1.72 -4.77 -11.90
C TYR A 291 2.62 -5.61 -12.82
N LEU A 292 2.08 -6.67 -13.43
CA LEU A 292 2.87 -7.61 -14.23
C LEU A 292 3.54 -6.92 -15.42
N GLN A 293 2.82 -6.05 -16.12
CA GLN A 293 3.35 -5.28 -17.25
C GLN A 293 4.53 -4.40 -16.83
N LYS A 294 4.46 -3.75 -15.67
CA LYS A 294 5.56 -2.91 -15.16
C LYS A 294 6.74 -3.74 -14.66
N ALA A 295 6.47 -4.80 -13.90
CA ALA A 295 7.47 -5.64 -13.27
C ALA A 295 8.26 -6.51 -14.26
N TYR A 296 7.62 -6.96 -15.34
CA TYR A 296 8.20 -7.89 -16.31
C TYR A 296 8.39 -7.28 -17.71
N GLY A 297 7.67 -6.20 -18.03
CA GLY A 297 7.58 -5.69 -19.38
C GLY A 297 6.71 -6.56 -20.28
N LEU A 298 6.36 -5.99 -21.43
CA LEU A 298 5.55 -6.65 -22.45
C LEU A 298 6.33 -6.75 -23.76
N GLN A 299 6.30 -7.92 -24.38
CA GLN A 299 6.76 -8.15 -25.75
C GLN A 299 5.55 -8.30 -26.66
N GLY A 300 5.29 -7.28 -27.48
CA GLY A 300 4.14 -7.22 -28.36
C GLY A 300 3.00 -6.36 -27.80
N ARG A 301 1.76 -6.77 -28.02
CA ARG A 301 0.54 -6.03 -27.67
C ARG A 301 -0.19 -6.64 -26.47
N ALA A 302 -0.76 -5.77 -25.65
CA ALA A 302 -1.68 -6.15 -24.58
C ALA A 302 -3.04 -6.45 -25.18
N PHE A 303 -3.66 -7.56 -24.79
CA PHE A 303 -5.01 -7.90 -25.21
C PHE A 303 -5.95 -7.82 -24.02
N SER A 304 -7.08 -7.19 -24.21
CA SER A 304 -8.07 -6.90 -23.19
C SER A 304 -9.48 -7.01 -23.74
N GLU A 305 -10.47 -6.78 -22.88
CA GLU A 305 -11.88 -6.75 -23.28
C GLU A 305 -12.17 -5.76 -24.42
N ASP A 306 -11.43 -4.65 -24.51
CA ASP A 306 -11.59 -3.66 -25.57
C ASP A 306 -11.24 -4.20 -26.95
N ASP A 307 -10.46 -5.28 -27.03
CA ASP A 307 -10.07 -5.91 -28.30
C ASP A 307 -11.14 -6.87 -28.84
N LEU A 308 -12.24 -7.06 -28.12
CA LEU A 308 -13.30 -8.02 -28.41
C LEU A 308 -14.55 -7.40 -29.05
N GLN A 309 -14.46 -6.24 -29.71
CA GLN A 309 -15.65 -5.51 -30.21
C GLN A 309 -16.36 -6.19 -31.38
N TYR A 310 -15.62 -6.88 -32.25
CA TYR A 310 -16.20 -7.44 -33.49
C TYR A 310 -17.03 -8.72 -33.28
N PRO A 311 -17.98 -9.04 -34.18
CA PRO A 311 -18.86 -10.21 -34.05
C PRO A 311 -18.13 -11.55 -33.90
N GLU A 312 -16.95 -11.68 -34.52
CA GLU A 312 -16.11 -12.88 -34.44
C GLU A 312 -15.67 -13.23 -33.00
N TYR A 313 -15.67 -12.27 -32.08
CA TYR A 313 -15.27 -12.45 -30.69
C TYR A 313 -16.41 -12.80 -29.74
N THR A 314 -17.64 -13.03 -30.25
CA THR A 314 -18.82 -13.32 -29.42
C THR A 314 -18.60 -14.46 -28.42
N ARG A 315 -17.90 -15.53 -28.85
CA ARG A 315 -17.55 -16.65 -27.96
C ARG A 315 -16.58 -16.24 -26.85
N LEU A 316 -15.59 -15.41 -27.15
CA LEU A 316 -14.63 -14.95 -26.14
C LEU A 316 -15.27 -14.02 -25.13
N ARG A 317 -16.15 -13.11 -25.58
CA ARG A 317 -16.94 -12.27 -24.68
C ARG A 317 -17.77 -13.11 -23.72
N ALA A 318 -18.46 -14.14 -24.22
CA ALA A 318 -19.20 -15.07 -23.36
C ALA A 318 -18.31 -15.75 -22.32
N TYR A 319 -17.09 -16.17 -22.68
CA TYR A 319 -16.15 -16.74 -21.70
C TYR A 319 -15.76 -15.75 -20.59
N ILE A 320 -15.47 -14.50 -20.95
CA ILE A 320 -15.10 -13.48 -19.95
C ILE A 320 -16.28 -13.15 -19.05
N GLU A 321 -17.49 -13.01 -19.59
CA GLU A 321 -18.70 -12.81 -18.78
C GLU A 321 -18.95 -13.98 -17.83
N HIS A 322 -18.81 -15.22 -18.31
CA HIS A 322 -18.92 -16.40 -17.46
C HIS A 322 -17.85 -16.42 -16.36
N PHE A 323 -16.60 -16.13 -16.71
CA PHE A 323 -15.50 -16.02 -15.75
C PHE A 323 -15.79 -14.97 -14.67
N LYS A 324 -16.28 -13.78 -15.05
CA LYS A 324 -16.66 -12.70 -14.13
C LYS A 324 -17.83 -13.08 -13.23
N SER A 325 -18.79 -13.85 -13.74
CA SER A 325 -19.93 -14.33 -12.97
C SER A 325 -19.62 -15.56 -12.10
N SER A 326 -18.53 -16.29 -12.38
CA SER A 326 -18.22 -17.56 -11.73
C SER A 326 -18.07 -17.47 -10.21
N PRO A 327 -17.58 -16.37 -9.59
CA PRO A 327 -17.57 -16.24 -8.14
C PRO A 327 -18.95 -16.34 -7.49
N LEU A 328 -20.01 -15.93 -8.19
CA LEU A 328 -21.38 -16.02 -7.67
C LEU A 328 -21.84 -17.48 -7.51
N ALA A 329 -21.20 -18.42 -8.21
CA ALA A 329 -21.46 -19.86 -8.09
C ALA A 329 -20.74 -20.50 -6.89
N TYR A 330 -19.86 -19.77 -6.20
CA TYR A 330 -19.04 -20.24 -5.09
C TYR A 330 -19.17 -19.26 -3.89
N PRO A 331 -20.31 -19.27 -3.17
CA PRO A 331 -20.58 -18.37 -2.05
C PRO A 331 -19.66 -18.55 -0.84
#